data_AF-A0A5B7D9Z2-F1
#
_entry.id   AF-A0A5B7D9Z2-F1
#
_cell.length_a   1.000
_cell.length_b   1.000
_cell.length_c   1.000
_cell.angle_alpha   90.00
_cell.angle_beta   90.00
_cell.angle_gamma   90.00
#
_symmetry.space_group_name_H-M   'P 1'
#
loop_
_entity.id
_entity.type
_entity.pdbx_description
1 polymer ?
#
loop_
_entity_poly.entity_id
_entity_poly.type
_entity_poly.pdbx_seq_one_letter_code
_entity_poly.pdbx_strand_id
1 'polypeptide(L)'
;MSAEATLKDLPKVDSVLKEQLEGFSQDKLKKTDTTEKTTLPTKEDVENEKQHDKLMHNIEDFRSDRLKRTSTSEKIVLPTPEGTTCSVGCSASHACADSFLAPDIIAEKGQQALCEGIEKFDPSGLKKTATAEKNTLPTKEVIEAEKKA
;
A
#
# COMPACT_ATOMS: atom_id res chain seq x y z
N MET A 1 44.62 17.56 14.89
CA MET A 1 45.99 17.16 14.51
C MET A 1 45.84 16.15 13.38
N SER A 2 45.74 16.62 12.13
CA SER A 2 45.76 15.72 10.97
C SER A 2 47.18 15.63 10.47
N ALA A 3 47.75 14.43 10.51
CA ALA A 3 49.08 14.16 10.00
C ALA A 3 49.12 14.40 8.49
N GLU A 4 50.05 15.25 8.06
CA GLU A 4 50.34 15.55 6.67
C GLU A 4 51.19 14.40 6.10
N ALA A 5 50.57 13.51 5.32
CA ALA A 5 51.27 12.39 4.70
C ALA A 5 52.24 12.91 3.64
N THR A 6 53.54 12.69 3.85
CA THR A 6 54.57 13.14 2.91
C THR A 6 54.60 12.23 1.67
N LEU A 7 54.84 12.81 0.49
CA LEU A 7 54.86 12.11 -0.81
C LEU A 7 55.77 10.86 -0.87
N LYS A 8 56.67 10.68 0.10
CA LYS A 8 57.62 9.56 0.18
C LYS A 8 57.02 8.28 0.77
N ASP A 9 55.93 8.39 1.52
CA ASP A 9 55.24 7.25 2.15
C ASP A 9 54.15 6.63 1.26
N LEU A 10 53.96 7.14 0.03
CA LEU A 10 53.01 6.57 -0.92
C LEU A 10 53.59 5.33 -1.61
N PRO A 11 52.79 4.27 -1.80
CA PRO A 11 53.22 3.08 -2.51
C PRO A 11 53.68 3.43 -3.93
N LYS A 12 54.91 3.04 -4.27
CA LYS A 12 55.48 3.26 -5.62
C LYS A 12 54.77 2.35 -6.62
N VAL A 13 54.26 2.96 -7.69
CA VAL A 13 53.65 2.25 -8.81
C VAL A 13 54.68 1.29 -9.41
N ASP A 14 54.26 0.04 -9.66
CA ASP A 14 55.08 -1.01 -10.24
C ASP A 14 55.71 -0.56 -11.58
N SER A 15 56.97 -0.93 -11.83
CA SER A 15 57.73 -0.46 -13.00
C SER A 15 57.06 -0.83 -14.33
N VAL A 16 56.38 -1.98 -14.38
CA VAL A 16 55.66 -2.43 -15.57
C VAL A 16 54.47 -1.51 -15.87
N LEU A 17 53.73 -1.10 -14.84
CA LEU A 17 52.59 -0.19 -14.97
C LEU A 17 53.05 1.21 -15.39
N LYS A 18 54.20 1.67 -14.90
CA LYS A 18 54.76 2.97 -15.25
C LYS A 18 55.14 3.05 -16.73
N GLU A 19 55.79 2.02 -17.27
CA GLU A 19 56.12 1.95 -18.71
C GLU A 19 54.87 1.86 -19.59
N GLN A 20 53.86 1.10 -19.16
CA GLN A 20 52.59 0.99 -19.88
C GLN A 20 51.82 2.31 -19.91
N LEU A 21 51.85 3.08 -18.81
CA LEU A 21 51.24 4.40 -18.72
C LEU A 21 52.00 5.45 -19.54
N GLU A 22 53.34 5.39 -19.56
CA GLU A 22 54.17 6.28 -20.37
C GLU A 22 54.02 6.00 -21.88
N GLY A 23 53.83 4.74 -22.27
CA GLY A 23 53.56 4.33 -23.66
C GLY A 23 52.09 4.41 -24.09
N PHE A 24 51.18 4.78 -23.19
CA PHE A 24 49.76 4.86 -23.47
C PHE A 24 49.43 6.12 -24.28
N SER A 25 49.10 5.93 -25.56
CA SER A 25 48.63 7.02 -26.42
C SER A 25 47.11 7.14 -26.30
N GLN A 26 46.64 8.29 -25.82
CA GLN A 26 45.22 8.60 -25.70
C GLN A 26 44.47 8.52 -27.05
N ASP A 27 45.19 8.64 -28.17
CA ASP A 27 44.65 8.51 -29.52
C ASP A 27 44.21 7.09 -29.89
N LYS A 28 44.72 6.07 -29.17
CA LYS A 28 44.28 4.67 -29.31
C LYS A 28 42.99 4.38 -28.53
N LEU A 29 42.56 5.32 -27.69
CA LEU A 29 41.28 5.23 -27.01
C LEU A 29 40.18 5.47 -28.05
N LYS A 30 39.23 4.54 -28.16
CA LYS A 30 38.07 4.74 -29.02
C LYS A 30 37.36 6.03 -28.60
N LYS A 31 37.16 6.94 -29.55
CA LYS A 31 36.29 8.10 -29.33
C LYS A 31 34.88 7.55 -29.08
N THR A 32 34.36 7.83 -27.89
CA THR A 32 32.98 7.53 -27.52
C THR A 32 32.24 8.85 -27.53
N ASP A 33 31.28 8.99 -28.43
CA ASP A 33 30.37 10.14 -28.43
C ASP A 33 29.53 10.09 -27.15
N THR A 34 29.84 10.98 -26.20
CA THR A 34 29.00 11.21 -25.03
C THR A 34 27.85 12.10 -25.44
N THR A 35 26.69 11.52 -25.70
CA THR A 35 25.45 12.26 -25.89
C THR A 35 24.96 12.76 -24.52
N GLU A 36 25.16 14.04 -24.23
CA GLU A 36 24.46 14.69 -23.13
C GLU A 36 22.96 14.71 -23.48
N LYS A 37 22.16 13.92 -22.77
CA LYS A 37 20.71 13.86 -23.00
C LYS A 37 20.02 15.07 -22.34
N THR A 38 20.35 16.28 -22.78
CA THR A 38 19.51 17.46 -22.55
C THR A 38 18.40 17.45 -23.60
N THR A 39 17.50 16.47 -23.53
CA THR A 39 16.28 16.52 -24.35
C THR A 39 15.41 17.62 -23.78
N LEU A 40 15.25 18.71 -24.53
CA LEU A 40 14.21 19.71 -24.28
C LEU A 40 12.85 19.00 -24.17
N PRO A 41 11.95 19.45 -23.29
CA PRO A 41 10.60 18.92 -23.21
C PRO A 41 10.00 18.81 -24.61
N THR A 42 9.45 17.65 -24.94
CA THR A 42 8.82 17.44 -26.24
C THR A 42 7.52 18.24 -26.30
N LYS A 43 7.00 18.45 -27.52
CA LYS A 43 5.69 19.12 -27.69
C LYS A 43 4.58 18.39 -26.93
N GLU A 44 4.67 17.06 -26.89
CA GLU A 44 3.74 16.20 -26.14
C GLU A 44 3.85 16.45 -24.62
N ASP A 45 5.06 16.57 -24.08
CA ASP A 45 5.27 16.86 -22.65
C ASP A 45 4.63 18.20 -22.25
N VAL A 46 4.80 19.23 -23.08
CA VAL A 46 4.21 20.56 -22.85
C VAL A 46 2.69 20.54 -23.00
N GLU A 47 2.16 19.77 -23.95
CA GLU A 47 0.71 19.61 -24.12
C GLU A 47 0.08 18.85 -22.95
N ASN A 48 0.73 17.81 -22.46
CA ASN A 48 0.30 17.04 -21.29
C ASN A 48 0.31 17.90 -20.03
N GLU A 49 1.38 18.67 -19.79
CA GLU A 49 1.45 19.63 -18.67
C GLU A 49 0.32 20.64 -18.74
N LYS A 50 0.08 21.21 -19.94
CA LYS A 50 -1.02 22.15 -20.16
C LYS A 50 -2.40 21.51 -19.94
N GLN A 51 -2.59 20.24 -20.27
CA GLN A 51 -3.83 19.52 -19.98
C GLN A 51 -4.00 19.26 -18.48
N HIS A 52 -2.91 18.90 -17.80
CA HIS A 52 -2.90 18.69 -16.35
C HIS A 52 -3.24 19.99 -15.60
N ASP A 53 -2.57 21.09 -15.94
CA ASP A 53 -2.81 22.40 -15.33
C ASP A 53 -4.24 22.87 -15.51
N LYS A 54 -4.79 22.69 -16.71
CA LYS A 54 -6.21 23.00 -16.98
C LYS A 54 -7.15 22.19 -16.10
N LEU A 55 -6.89 20.91 -15.91
CA LEU A 55 -7.73 20.06 -15.07
C LEU A 55 -7.65 20.50 -13.60
N MET A 56 -6.44 20.75 -13.10
CA MET A 56 -6.23 21.20 -11.72
C MET A 56 -6.94 22.53 -11.46
N HIS A 57 -6.78 23.50 -12.36
CA HIS A 57 -7.41 24.80 -12.24
C HIS A 57 -8.96 24.71 -12.30
N ASN A 58 -9.51 23.86 -13.17
CA ASN A 58 -10.96 23.64 -13.22
C ASN A 58 -11.53 23.04 -11.91
N ILE A 59 -10.74 22.22 -11.21
CA ILE A 59 -11.12 21.64 -9.91
C ILE A 59 -10.97 22.69 -8.81
N GLU A 60 -9.93 23.51 -8.84
CA GLU A 60 -9.71 24.60 -7.87
C GLU A 60 -10.83 25.64 -7.93
N ASP A 61 -11.22 26.06 -9.14
CA ASP A 61 -12.32 27.01 -9.38
C ASP A 61 -13.70 26.34 -9.35
N PHE A 62 -13.78 25.05 -8.99
CA PHE A 62 -15.02 24.31 -9.02
C PHE A 62 -16.02 24.86 -8.00
N ARG A 63 -17.12 25.37 -8.54
CA ARG A 63 -18.24 25.95 -7.80
C ARG A 63 -19.31 24.91 -7.50
N SER A 64 -19.28 24.35 -6.29
CA SER A 64 -20.22 23.32 -5.83
C SER A 64 -21.68 23.80 -5.72
N ASP A 65 -21.90 25.10 -5.59
CA ASP A 65 -23.21 25.76 -5.59
C ASP A 65 -23.89 25.75 -6.97
N ARG A 66 -23.12 25.57 -8.05
CA ARG A 66 -23.64 25.44 -9.42
C ARG A 66 -24.07 24.02 -9.76
N LEU A 67 -23.83 23.05 -8.88
CA LEU A 67 -24.31 21.69 -9.07
C LEU A 67 -25.83 21.67 -8.98
N LYS A 68 -26.47 21.09 -10.01
CA LYS A 68 -27.93 20.90 -9.99
C LYS A 68 -28.29 20.00 -8.82
N ARG A 69 -29.28 20.42 -8.03
CA ARG A 69 -29.83 19.59 -6.96
C ARG A 69 -30.49 18.36 -7.60
N THR A 70 -29.92 17.20 -7.36
CA THR A 70 -30.51 15.93 -7.77
C THR A 70 -31.14 15.28 -6.55
N SER A 71 -32.40 14.87 -6.68
CA SER A 71 -33.10 14.09 -5.65
C SER A 71 -32.56 12.66 -5.68
N THR A 72 -31.72 12.30 -4.72
CA THR A 72 -31.23 10.93 -4.55
C THR A 72 -32.19 10.17 -3.64
N SER A 73 -32.91 9.19 -4.18
CA SER A 73 -33.69 8.25 -3.37
C SER A 73 -32.77 7.13 -2.88
N GLU A 74 -32.32 7.24 -1.63
CA GLU A 74 -31.65 6.12 -0.95
C GLU A 74 -32.71 5.07 -0.63
N LYS A 75 -32.68 3.94 -1.37
CA LYS A 75 -33.52 2.78 -1.05
C LYS A 75 -32.91 2.11 0.18
N ILE A 76 -33.26 2.60 1.36
CA ILE A 76 -33.20 1.78 2.58
C ILE A 76 -34.35 0.78 2.46
N VAL A 77 -34.16 -0.23 1.62
CA VAL A 77 -35.01 -1.42 1.68
C VAL A 77 -34.42 -2.23 2.82
N LEU A 78 -34.97 -2.07 4.02
CA LEU A 78 -34.92 -3.17 4.97
C LEU A 78 -35.55 -4.36 4.24
N PRO A 79 -34.84 -5.48 4.04
CA PRO A 79 -35.45 -6.65 3.46
C PRO A 79 -36.54 -7.10 4.42
N THR A 80 -37.78 -6.71 4.15
CA THR A 80 -38.94 -7.32 4.80
C THR A 80 -38.94 -8.80 4.43
N PRO A 81 -39.26 -9.70 5.37
CA PRO A 81 -39.17 -11.14 5.15
C PRO A 81 -40.11 -11.68 4.07
N GLU A 82 -40.99 -10.86 3.48
CA GLU A 82 -42.00 -11.28 2.51
C GLU A 82 -41.66 -10.91 1.05
N GLY A 83 -40.39 -10.65 0.73
CA GLY A 83 -39.95 -10.25 -0.61
C GLY A 83 -39.40 -11.36 -1.52
N THR A 84 -39.53 -12.64 -1.18
CA THR A 84 -38.87 -13.74 -1.94
C THR A 84 -39.76 -14.40 -3.00
N THR A 85 -40.95 -13.87 -3.31
CA THR A 85 -41.71 -14.36 -4.46
C THR A 85 -41.98 -13.21 -5.43
N CYS A 86 -41.09 -13.07 -6.42
CA CYS A 86 -41.48 -12.45 -7.67
C CYS A 86 -42.48 -13.41 -8.33
N SER A 87 -43.76 -13.28 -7.99
CA SER A 87 -44.84 -14.01 -8.62
C SER A 87 -44.89 -13.62 -10.09
N VAL A 88 -44.33 -14.50 -10.92
CA VAL A 88 -44.70 -14.84 -12.30
C VAL A 88 -45.36 -13.70 -13.09
N GLY A 89 -44.57 -12.95 -13.85
CA GLY A 89 -45.11 -11.93 -14.75
C GLY A 89 -44.12 -11.12 -15.60
N CYS A 90 -42.81 -11.33 -15.51
CA CYS A 90 -41.86 -10.65 -16.39
C CYS A 90 -41.64 -11.45 -17.67
N SER A 91 -42.29 -11.01 -18.75
CA SER A 91 -42.08 -11.51 -20.11
C SER A 91 -40.61 -11.37 -20.51
N ALA A 92 -40.02 -12.53 -20.82
CA ALA A 92 -38.65 -12.71 -21.26
C ALA A 92 -38.26 -11.74 -22.39
N SER A 93 -37.37 -10.77 -22.11
CA SER A 93 -36.62 -10.08 -23.17
C SER A 93 -35.43 -9.23 -22.70
N HIS A 94 -34.93 -9.40 -21.47
CA HIS A 94 -33.58 -8.95 -21.14
C HIS A 94 -32.98 -9.86 -20.08
N ALA A 95 -31.91 -10.55 -20.45
CA ALA A 95 -31.04 -11.23 -19.51
C ALA A 95 -30.45 -10.16 -18.56
N CYS A 96 -30.95 -10.10 -17.33
CA CYS A 96 -30.28 -9.39 -16.26
C CYS A 96 -30.31 -10.21 -14.97
N ALA A 97 -29.16 -10.20 -14.31
CA ALA A 97 -28.90 -10.64 -12.95
C ALA A 97 -28.76 -12.16 -12.71
N ASP A 98 -27.80 -12.75 -13.42
CA ASP A 98 -26.94 -13.75 -12.79
C ASP A 98 -26.11 -13.09 -11.66
N SER A 99 -26.22 -13.64 -10.45
CA SER A 99 -25.09 -13.86 -9.52
C SER A 99 -24.39 -12.67 -8.80
N PHE A 100 -25.08 -11.61 -8.38
CA PHE A 100 -24.45 -10.59 -7.50
C PHE A 100 -25.29 -10.21 -6.27
N LEU A 101 -25.86 -11.18 -5.56
CA LEU A 101 -26.34 -10.96 -4.19
C LEU A 101 -25.21 -11.32 -3.21
N ALA A 102 -24.30 -10.35 -3.12
CA ALA A 102 -23.40 -9.96 -2.03
C ALA A 102 -22.98 -11.04 -1.00
N PRO A 103 -21.70 -11.46 -0.95
CA PRO A 103 -21.15 -12.25 0.16
C PRO A 103 -21.31 -11.56 1.54
N ASP A 104 -21.53 -10.25 1.54
CA ASP A 104 -21.73 -9.44 2.75
C ASP A 104 -23.00 -9.81 3.51
N ILE A 105 -24.08 -10.24 2.84
CA ILE A 105 -25.34 -10.64 3.49
C ILE A 105 -25.18 -11.95 4.29
N ILE A 106 -24.34 -12.87 3.78
CA ILE A 106 -24.07 -14.14 4.46
C ILE A 106 -23.19 -13.88 5.69
N ALA A 107 -22.20 -12.99 5.56
CA ALA A 107 -21.33 -12.58 6.66
C ALA A 107 -22.11 -11.86 7.78
N GLU A 108 -23.03 -10.95 7.43
CA GLU A 108 -23.83 -10.18 8.39
C GLU A 108 -24.79 -11.07 9.18
N LYS A 109 -25.47 -12.01 8.51
CA LYS A 109 -26.33 -13.01 9.20
C LYS A 109 -25.55 -13.89 10.17
N GLY A 110 -24.31 -14.27 9.82
CA GLY A 110 -23.42 -15.01 10.71
C GLY A 110 -23.03 -14.22 11.97
N GLN A 111 -22.76 -12.92 11.81
CA GLN A 111 -22.46 -12.02 12.94
C GLN A 111 -23.68 -11.81 13.84
N GLN A 112 -24.87 -11.63 13.26
CA GLN A 112 -26.10 -11.45 14.02
C GLN A 112 -26.43 -12.68 14.87
N ALA A 113 -26.31 -13.89 14.31
CA ALA A 113 -26.50 -15.14 15.05
C ALA A 113 -25.48 -15.32 16.19
N LEU A 114 -24.22 -14.90 15.99
CA LEU A 114 -23.20 -14.91 17.02
C LEU A 114 -23.53 -13.92 18.15
N CYS A 115 -23.92 -12.69 17.81
CA CYS A 115 -24.31 -11.66 18.78
C CYS A 115 -25.51 -12.10 19.63
N GLU A 116 -26.56 -12.65 19.01
CA GLU A 116 -27.72 -13.17 19.75
C GLU A 116 -27.37 -14.34 20.67
N GLY A 117 -26.44 -15.21 20.24
CA GLY A 117 -25.92 -16.31 21.07
C GLY A 117 -25.13 -15.81 22.29
N ILE A 118 -24.37 -14.72 22.14
CA ILE A 118 -23.64 -14.08 23.24
C ILE A 118 -24.60 -13.34 24.18
N GLU A 119 -25.60 -12.62 23.65
CA GLU A 119 -26.58 -11.89 24.46
C GLU A 119 -27.42 -12.83 25.34
N LYS A 120 -27.76 -14.02 24.82
CA LYS A 120 -28.50 -15.07 25.55
C LYS A 120 -27.59 -16.02 26.33
N PHE A 121 -26.27 -15.77 26.35
CA PHE A 121 -25.33 -16.65 27.02
C PHE A 121 -25.49 -16.58 28.54
N ASP A 122 -25.78 -17.71 29.17
CA ASP A 122 -25.85 -17.82 30.63
C ASP A 122 -24.49 -18.22 31.22
N PRO A 123 -23.77 -17.29 31.88
CA PRO A 123 -22.47 -17.58 32.50
C PRO A 123 -22.57 -18.52 33.72
N SER A 124 -23.78 -18.74 34.24
CA SER A 124 -24.05 -19.64 35.37
C SER A 124 -23.83 -21.11 35.01
N GLY A 125 -23.99 -21.46 33.73
CA GLY A 125 -23.76 -22.80 33.18
C GLY A 125 -22.28 -23.16 32.98
N LEU A 126 -21.36 -22.23 33.22
CA LEU A 126 -19.93 -22.47 33.06
C LEU A 126 -19.39 -23.36 34.19
N LYS A 127 -18.76 -24.48 33.82
CA LYS A 127 -18.09 -25.35 34.81
C LYS A 127 -16.95 -24.58 35.46
N LYS A 128 -16.92 -24.58 36.80
CA LYS A 128 -15.80 -23.99 37.55
C LYS A 128 -14.53 -24.79 37.26
N THR A 129 -13.50 -24.10 36.81
CA THR A 129 -12.17 -24.67 36.59
C THR A 129 -11.16 -23.83 37.38
N ALA A 130 -10.21 -24.50 38.02
CA ALA A 130 -9.15 -23.82 38.76
C ALA A 130 -8.06 -23.38 37.77
N THR A 131 -8.00 -22.09 37.46
CA THR A 131 -6.94 -21.52 36.65
C THR A 131 -5.73 -21.21 37.54
N ALA A 132 -4.61 -21.90 37.32
CA ALA A 132 -3.34 -21.56 37.95
C ALA A 132 -2.65 -20.46 37.12
N GLU A 133 -2.85 -19.20 37.50
CA GLU A 133 -2.12 -18.07 36.92
C GLU A 133 -0.68 -18.08 37.44
N LYS A 134 0.26 -18.56 36.61
CA LYS A 134 1.70 -18.49 36.91
C LYS A 134 2.22 -17.08 36.63
N ASN A 135 1.86 -16.11 37.45
CA ASN A 135 2.64 -14.88 37.57
C ASN A 135 3.84 -15.15 38.50
N THR A 136 4.73 -16.05 38.09
CA THR A 136 6.07 -16.08 38.68
C THR A 136 6.83 -14.92 38.07
N LEU A 137 6.89 -13.80 38.80
CA LEU A 137 7.86 -12.76 38.51
C LEU A 137 9.22 -13.45 38.34
N PRO A 138 9.96 -13.19 37.25
CA PRO A 138 11.28 -13.77 37.08
C PRO A 138 12.11 -13.43 38.31
N THR A 139 12.66 -14.45 38.96
CA THR A 139 13.52 -14.25 40.12
C THR A 139 14.74 -13.45 39.69
N LYS A 140 15.31 -12.65 40.59
CA LYS A 140 16.47 -11.78 40.31
C LYS A 140 17.64 -12.55 39.66
N GLU A 141 17.77 -13.83 39.99
CA GLU A 141 18.77 -14.75 39.46
C GLU A 141 18.61 -15.02 37.95
N VAL A 142 17.37 -15.18 37.47
CA VAL A 142 17.07 -15.39 36.04
C VAL A 142 17.40 -14.12 35.24
N ILE A 143 17.09 -12.96 35.80
CA ILE A 143 17.39 -11.65 35.20
C ILE A 143 18.90 -11.41 35.11
N GLU A 144 19.67 -11.80 36.13
CA GLU A 144 21.13 -11.66 36.12
C GLU A 144 21.82 -12.66 35.19
N ALA A 145 21.27 -13.86 35.03
CA ALA A 145 21.77 -14.84 34.07
C ALA A 145 21.59 -14.36 32.62
N GLU A 146 20.45 -13.76 32.28
CA GLU A 146 20.22 -13.14 30.95
C GLU A 146 21.12 -11.91 30.71
N LYS A 147 21.40 -11.11 31.74
CA LYS A 147 22.33 -9.96 31.60
C LYS A 147 23.79 -10.36 31.40
N LYS A 148 24.15 -11.61 31.69
CA LYS A 148 25.52 -12.14 31.56
C LYS A 148 25.73 -12.98 30.29
N ALA A 149 24.66 -13.28 29.55
CA ALA A 149 24.72 -13.83 28.20
C ALA A 149 24.91 -12.70 27.17
#